data_AF-A0A9C9MIU3-F1
#
_entry.id   AF-A0A9C9MIU3-F1
#
_cell.length_a   1.000
_cell.length_b   1.000
_cell.length_c   1.000
_cell.angle_alpha   90.00
_cell.angle_beta   90.00
_cell.angle_gamma   90.00
#
_symmetry.space_group_name_H-M   'P 1'
#
loop_
_entity.id
_entity.type
_entity.pdbx_description
1 polymer ?
#
loop_
_entity_poly.entity_id
_entity_poly.type
_entity_poly.pdbx_seq_one_letter_code
_entity_poly.pdbx_strand_id
1 'polypeptide(L)' 'MGKKLICSSCGYLGKPKKYTKGSIFLEIILWFLFIVPGLIYSLWRSTSAARFKGCPKCGSTEMIPVDSPRGRKLIKEYNY' A
#
# COMPACT_ATOMS: atom_id res chain seq x y z
N MET A 1 -4.36 16.19 14.30
CA MET A 1 -4.15 16.52 12.86
C MET A 1 -3.87 15.27 12.05
N GLY A 2 -4.74 14.88 11.11
CA GLY A 2 -4.41 13.84 10.13
C GLY A 2 -3.48 14.41 9.04
N LYS A 3 -2.30 13.82 8.84
CA LYS A 3 -1.37 14.25 7.78
C LYS A 3 -2.05 14.05 6.42
N LYS A 4 -2.40 15.15 5.74
CA LYS A 4 -2.87 15.09 4.34
C LYS A 4 -1.72 14.60 3.48
N LEU A 5 -1.95 13.55 2.70
CA LEU A 5 -0.99 12.97 1.77
C LEU A 5 -1.54 13.16 0.36
N ILE A 6 -0.67 13.57 -0.57
CA ILE A 6 -0.97 13.67 -1.99
C ILE A 6 -0.28 12.53 -2.73
N CYS A 7 -1.00 11.87 -3.63
CA CYS A 7 -0.43 10.88 -4.54
C CYS A 7 0.25 11.57 -5.71
N SER A 8 1.51 11.24 -6.00
CA SER A 8 2.24 11.79 -7.16
C SER A 8 1.70 11.33 -8.52
N SER A 9 1.07 10.16 -8.60
CA SER A 9 0.61 9.62 -9.88
C SER A 9 -0.79 10.06 -10.30
N CYS A 10 -1.66 10.44 -9.34
CA CYS A 10 -3.06 10.76 -9.65
C CYS A 10 -3.59 12.02 -8.96
N GLY A 11 -2.78 12.71 -8.16
CA GLY A 11 -3.20 13.91 -7.45
C GLY A 11 -4.18 13.69 -6.30
N TYR A 12 -4.46 12.43 -5.91
CA TYR A 12 -5.39 12.15 -4.82
C TYR A 12 -4.86 12.69 -3.48
N LEU A 13 -5.62 13.61 -2.89
CA LEU A 13 -5.38 14.22 -1.59
C LEU A 13 -6.21 13.53 -0.52
N GLY A 14 -5.58 12.74 0.36
CA GLY A 14 -6.31 12.02 1.39
C GLY A 14 -5.47 11.08 2.25
N LYS A 15 -6.16 10.17 2.94
CA LYS A 15 -5.52 9.14 3.75
C LYS A 15 -5.13 7.95 2.86
N PRO A 16 -3.90 7.40 2.97
CA PRO A 16 -3.50 6.19 2.28
C PRO A 16 -4.41 5.03 2.68
N LYS A 17 -4.79 4.22 1.69
CA LYS A 17 -5.50 2.97 1.95
C LYS A 17 -4.47 1.87 2.16
N LYS A 18 -4.77 0.97 3.10
CA LYS A 18 -3.94 -0.23 3.31
C LYS A 18 -4.26 -1.21 2.19
N TYR A 19 -3.26 -1.54 1.39
CA TYR A 19 -3.32 -2.59 0.38
C TYR A 19 -2.59 -3.82 0.88
N THR A 20 -3.21 -4.98 0.67
CA THR A 20 -2.63 -6.29 0.96
C THR A 20 -2.23 -6.93 -0.35
N LYS A 21 -0.93 -7.13 -0.58
CA LYS A 21 -0.44 -7.99 -1.67
C LYS A 21 -0.43 -9.42 -1.15
N GLY A 22 -1.29 -10.28 -1.69
CA GLY A 22 -1.31 -11.70 -1.34
C GLY A 22 -2.41 -12.44 -2.10
N SER A 23 -2.02 -13.49 -2.81
CA SER A 23 -2.92 -14.39 -3.51
C SER A 23 -3.22 -15.58 -2.62
N ILE A 24 -4.42 -15.59 -2.01
CA ILE A 24 -4.96 -16.71 -1.20
C ILE A 24 -4.84 -18.07 -1.93
N PHE A 25 -4.89 -18.04 -3.26
CA PHE A 25 -4.81 -19.22 -4.12
C PHE A 25 -3.48 -19.98 -4.02
N LEU A 26 -2.35 -19.27 -3.91
CA LEU A 26 -1.03 -19.91 -3.76
C LEU A 26 -0.91 -20.63 -2.41
N GLU A 27 -1.60 -20.13 -1.38
CA GLU A 27 -1.53 -20.68 -0.03
C GLU A 27 -2.31 -21.99 0.11
N ILE A 28 -3.44 -22.11 -0.58
CA ILE A 28 -4.23 -23.34 -0.62
C ILE A 28 -3.43 -24.45 -1.33
N ILE A 29 -2.74 -24.12 -2.43
CA ILE A 29 -1.88 -25.07 -3.16
C ILE A 29 -0.68 -25.50 -2.30
N LEU A 30 -0.04 -24.58 -1.58
CA LEU A 30 1.13 -24.90 -0.75
C LEU A 30 0.76 -25.78 0.46
N TRP A 31 -0.42 -25.58 1.05
CA TRP A 31 -0.94 -26.42 2.14
C TRP A 31 -1.16 -27.88 1.71
N PHE A 32 -1.55 -28.11 0.46
CA PHE A 32 -1.78 -29.46 -0.06
C PHE A 32 -0.49 -30.23 -0.37
N LEU A 33 0.63 -29.55 -0.64
CA LEU A 33 1.86 -30.21 -1.08
C LEU A 33 2.91 -30.35 0.04
N PHE A 34 3.03 -29.37 0.96
CA PHE A 34 4.07 -29.37 1.99
C PHE A 34 3.66 -28.45 3.17
N ILE A 35 3.31 -29.04 4.32
CA ILE A 35 2.79 -28.32 5.51
C ILE A 35 3.80 -27.28 6.08
N VAL A 36 5.09 -27.57 6.00
CA VAL A 36 6.16 -26.76 6.61
C VAL A 36 6.34 -25.36 5.96
N PRO A 37 6.46 -25.20 4.64
CA PRO A 37 6.49 -23.87 4.02
C PRO A 37 5.18 -23.09 4.18
N GLY A 38 4.03 -23.77 4.34
CA GLY A 38 2.74 -23.13 4.60
C GLY A 38 2.70 -22.37 5.95
N LEU A 39 3.36 -22.88 6.99
CA LEU A 39 3.45 -22.23 8.30
C LEU A 39 4.33 -20.97 8.28
N ILE A 40 5.49 -21.05 7.61
CA ILE A 40 6.39 -19.90 7.42
C ILE A 40 5.70 -18.78 6.64
N TYR A 41 4.90 -19.12 5.63
CA TYR A 41 4.15 -18.14 4.85
C TYR A 41 3.01 -17.49 5.65
N SER A 42 2.31 -18.26 6.49
CA SER A 42 1.25 -17.75 7.37
C SER A 42 1.79 -16.79 8.43
N LEU A 43 2.98 -17.08 8.97
CA LEU A 43 3.70 -16.17 9.84
C LEU A 43 4.11 -14.90 9.09
N TRP A 44 4.76 -15.01 7.92
CA TRP A 44 5.16 -13.85 7.11
C TRP A 44 3.97 -12.98 6.66
N ARG A 45 2.82 -13.59 6.36
CA ARG A 45 1.58 -12.87 5.99
C ARG A 45 0.89 -12.19 7.18
N SER A 46 0.96 -12.80 8.35
CA SER A 46 0.43 -12.20 9.58
C SER A 46 1.24 -10.98 9.98
N THR A 47 2.56 -11.02 9.79
CA THR A 47 3.43 -9.88 10.02
C THR A 47 3.15 -8.76 9.01
N SER A 48 3.19 -7.54 9.50
CA SER A 48 2.96 -6.26 8.83
C SER A 48 3.70 -6.02 7.50
N ALA A 49 4.52 -6.96 7.03
CA ALA A 49 5.35 -6.91 5.82
C ALA A 49 4.53 -6.92 4.51
N ALA A 50 3.37 -7.60 4.46
CA ALA A 50 2.52 -7.65 3.26
C ALA A 50 1.55 -6.45 3.14
N ARG A 51 1.49 -5.60 4.18
CA ARG A 51 0.58 -4.45 4.25
C ARG A 51 1.34 -3.20 3.83
N PHE A 52 1.17 -2.77 2.59
CA PHE A 52 1.71 -1.50 2.13
C PHE A 52 0.63 -0.43 2.12
N LYS A 53 1.02 0.81 2.40
CA LYS A 53 0.15 1.98 2.32
C LYS A 53 0.23 2.50 0.89
N GLY A 54 -0.87 2.44 0.16
CA GLY A 54 -0.96 2.90 -1.21
C GLY A 54 -2.12 3.87 -1.41
N CYS A 55 -2.12 4.58 -2.53
CA CYS A 55 -3.18 5.48 -2.90
C CYS A 55 -4.49 4.72 -3.22
N PRO A 56 -5.64 5.06 -2.61
CA PRO A 56 -6.92 4.38 -2.84
C PRO A 56 -7.41 4.43 -4.29
N LYS A 57 -6.97 5.43 -5.07
CA LYS A 57 -7.42 5.69 -6.45
C LYS A 57 -6.61 4.94 -7.49
N CYS A 58 -5.28 4.99 -7.38
CA CYS A 58 -4.38 4.43 -8.40
C CYS A 58 -3.53 3.26 -7.89
N GLY A 59 -3.55 2.96 -6.60
CA GLY A 59 -2.73 1.90 -6.01
C GLY A 59 -1.23 2.24 -5.88
N SER A 60 -0.80 3.46 -6.21
CA SER A 60 0.61 3.83 -6.10
C SER A 60 1.06 3.86 -4.63
N THR A 61 2.25 3.31 -4.35
CA THR A 61 2.87 3.36 -3.02
C THR A 61 3.48 4.74 -2.73
N GLU A 62 3.60 5.59 -3.75
CA GLU A 62 4.17 6.93 -3.68
C GLU A 62 3.11 7.95 -3.25
N MET A 63 2.85 7.97 -1.94
CA MET A 63 2.09 9.03 -1.30
C MET A 63 3.03 9.96 -0.54
N ILE A 64 3.03 11.23 -0.94
CA ILE A 64 3.92 12.27 -0.42
C ILE A 64 3.13 13.19 0.51
N PRO A 65 3.66 13.56 1.68
CA PRO A 65 2.97 14.50 2.57
C PRO A 65 2.89 15.88 1.90
N VAL A 66 1.72 16.52 1.99
CA VAL A 66 1.48 17.86 1.42
C VAL A 66 2.40 18.95 2.01
N ASP A 67 2.94 18.70 3.19
CA ASP A 67 3.84 19.60 3.90
C ASP A 67 5.24 19.65 3.25
N SER A 68 5.63 18.60 2.53
CA SER A 68 6.92 18.55 1.84
C SER A 68 6.96 19.47 0.61
N PRO A 69 8.14 19.96 0.19
CA PRO A 69 8.28 20.79 -1.00
C PRO A 69 7.80 20.10 -2.28
N ARG A 70 7.93 18.76 -2.36
CA ARG A 70 7.37 17.95 -3.47
C ARG A 70 5.85 17.91 -3.44
N GLY A 71 5.24 17.76 -2.26
CA GLY A 71 3.78 17.78 -2.11
C GLY A 71 3.16 19.11 -2.54
N ARG A 72 3.78 20.25 -2.17
CA ARG A 72 3.34 21.58 -2.60
C ARG A 72 3.42 21.77 -4.12
N LYS A 73 4.44 21.22 -4.79
CA LYS A 73 4.55 21.26 -6.26
C LYS A 73 3.41 20.49 -6.92
N LEU A 74 3.11 19.28 -6.43
CA LEU A 74 2.02 18.47 -6.96
C LEU A 74 0.65 19.13 -6.76
N ILE A 75 0.40 19.78 -5.62
CA ILE A 75 -0.86 20.52 -5.41
C ILE A 75 -1.04 21.64 -6.43
N LYS A 76 0.06 22.37 -6.74
CA LYS A 76 0.04 23.40 -7.79
C LYS A 76 -0.20 22.80 -9.18
N GLU A 77 0.42 21.66 -9.48
CA GLU A 77 0.26 20.98 -10.76
C GLU A 77 -1.17 20.45 -10.97
N TYR A 78 -1.79 19.94 -9.92
CA TYR A 78 -3.19 19.48 -9.95
C TYR A 78 -4.22 20.61 -9.71
N ASN A 79 -3.78 21.88 -9.64
CA ASN A 79 -4.59 23.08 -9.47
C ASN A 79 -5.76 22.95 -8.47
N TYR A 80 -5.47 22.42 -7.28
CA TYR A 80 -6.40 22.35 -6.14
C TYR A 80 -6.47 23.65 -5.34
#